data_AF-A0A4U5P9A4-F1
#
_entry.id   AF-A0A4U5P9A4-F1
#
_cell.length_a   1.000
_cell.length_b   1.000
_cell.length_c   1.000
_cell.angle_alpha   90.00
_cell.angle_beta   90.00
_cell.angle_gamma   90.00
#
_symmetry.space_group_name_H-M   'P 1'
#
loop_
_entity.id
_entity.type
_entity.pdbx_description
1 polymer ?
#
loop_
_entity_poly.entity_id
_entity_poly.type
_entity_poly.pdbx_seq_one_letter_code
_entity_poly.pdbx_strand_id
1 'polypeptide(L)'
;MVTDGCKWCVSDMKTYYRIRRDLSQGRRTLTDLTTDELESYVQTSEEFAKLSGIVCLAVLPMTVYVIGFAILFFPRIILTRHFWSNEQRKEFWAHSLKVSAARHYQPILENLKVSNKDITIPTEFVNLKDVKIAPLIEFPYSHIVRLCMIHRCFPVPSVKRLAHRAEVLRELDSRQLNDLHLVDEMDDQQLYMHLFIRRLQYEGKTVPEMRELLKTWLIASKVIPP
;
A
#
# COMPACT_ATOMS: atom_id res chain seq x y z
N MET A 1 15.07 11.78 18.23
CA MET A 1 14.88 10.56 17.40
C MET A 1 13.70 9.71 17.85
N VAL A 2 13.71 9.04 19.02
CA VAL A 2 12.57 8.19 19.47
C VAL A 2 11.32 9.02 19.80
N THR A 3 11.49 10.13 20.52
CA THR A 3 10.42 11.07 20.88
C THR A 3 9.74 11.64 19.64
N ASP A 4 10.52 11.94 18.60
CA ASP A 4 9.99 12.48 17.35
C ASP A 4 9.24 11.38 16.59
N GLY A 5 9.80 10.17 16.48
CA GLY A 5 9.13 9.02 15.87
C GLY A 5 7.76 8.72 16.49
N CYS A 6 7.66 8.77 17.83
CA CYS A 6 6.38 8.63 18.53
C CYS A 6 5.39 9.77 18.20
N LYS A 7 5.86 11.02 18.18
CA LYS A 7 5.01 12.18 17.83
C LYS A 7 4.45 12.05 16.42
N TRP A 8 5.30 11.74 15.44
CA TRP A 8 4.90 11.53 14.04
C TRP A 8 3.92 10.36 13.91
N CYS A 9 4.22 9.22 14.55
CA CYS A 9 3.35 8.05 14.53
C CYS A 9 1.96 8.35 15.11
N VAL A 10 1.88 9.04 16.26
CA VAL A 10 0.60 9.42 16.87
C VAL A 10 -0.15 10.44 16.01
N SER A 11 0.56 11.40 15.40
CA SER A 11 -0.03 12.38 14.49
C SER A 11 -0.69 11.71 13.29
N ASP A 12 0.03 10.82 12.61
CA ASP A 12 -0.47 10.07 11.46
C ASP A 12 -1.65 9.18 11.84
N MET A 13 -1.59 8.52 13.00
CA MET A 13 -2.68 7.69 13.47
C MET A 13 -3.96 8.49 13.75
N LYS A 14 -3.82 9.68 14.34
CA LYS A 14 -4.93 10.62 14.57
C LYS A 14 -5.51 11.11 13.24
N THR A 15 -4.65 11.46 12.28
CA THR A 15 -5.08 11.89 10.94
C THR A 15 -5.81 10.76 10.21
N TYR A 16 -5.25 9.55 10.19
CA TYR A 16 -5.90 8.38 9.62
C TYR A 16 -7.26 8.10 10.27
N TYR A 17 -7.35 8.10 11.60
CA TYR A 17 -8.61 7.87 12.30
C TYR A 17 -9.66 8.94 11.99
N ARG A 18 -9.26 10.21 11.95
CA ARG A 18 -10.13 11.35 11.60
C ARG A 18 -10.67 11.21 10.18
N ILE A 19 -9.79 11.02 9.18
CA ILE A 19 -10.18 10.82 7.78
C ILE A 19 -11.14 9.64 7.65
N ARG A 20 -10.77 8.49 8.25
CA ARG A 20 -11.62 7.29 8.23
C ARG A 20 -13.01 7.55 8.81
N ARG A 21 -13.10 8.28 9.93
CA ARG A 21 -14.37 8.63 10.58
C ARG A 21 -15.19 9.57 9.70
N ASP A 22 -14.58 10.60 9.14
CA ASP A 22 -15.27 11.61 8.34
C ASP A 22 -15.80 11.01 7.02
N LEU A 23 -15.02 10.13 6.36
CA LEU A 23 -15.47 9.36 5.20
C LEU A 23 -16.61 8.40 5.58
N SER A 24 -16.49 7.67 6.70
CA SER A 24 -17.52 6.73 7.16
C SER A 24 -18.84 7.42 7.54
N GLN A 25 -18.79 8.67 7.94
CA GLN A 25 -19.96 9.48 8.32
C GLN A 25 -20.50 10.32 7.15
N GLY A 26 -19.90 10.21 5.96
CA GLY A 26 -20.30 10.99 4.78
C GLY A 26 -20.08 12.50 4.93
N ARG A 27 -19.21 12.94 5.85
CA ARG A 27 -18.91 14.36 6.06
C ARG A 27 -17.97 14.92 5.00
N ARG A 28 -17.11 14.06 4.46
CA ARG A 28 -16.16 14.35 3.39
C ARG A 28 -16.19 13.17 2.41
N THR A 29 -15.88 13.46 1.16
CA THR A 29 -15.62 12.48 0.11
C THR A 29 -14.12 12.36 -0.14
N LEU A 30 -13.69 11.39 -0.96
CA LEU A 30 -12.27 11.23 -1.29
C LEU A 30 -11.70 12.46 -2.03
N THR A 31 -12.52 13.11 -2.85
CA THR A 31 -12.14 14.32 -3.60
C THR A 31 -11.90 15.52 -2.69
N ASP A 32 -12.52 15.55 -1.50
CA ASP A 32 -12.36 16.65 -0.53
C ASP A 32 -11.05 16.56 0.28
N LEU A 33 -10.35 15.42 0.24
CA LEU A 33 -9.07 15.23 0.92
C LEU A 33 -7.96 15.99 0.20
N THR A 34 -6.92 16.44 0.90
CA THR A 34 -5.69 16.93 0.25
C THR A 34 -4.81 15.77 -0.24
N THR A 35 -3.85 16.05 -1.12
CA THR A 35 -2.89 15.02 -1.59
C THR A 35 -2.11 14.41 -0.43
N ASP A 36 -1.62 15.24 0.50
CA ASP A 36 -0.92 14.78 1.71
C ASP A 36 -1.82 13.92 2.61
N GLU A 37 -3.11 14.28 2.75
CA GLU A 37 -4.09 13.49 3.50
C GLU A 37 -4.32 12.12 2.85
N LEU A 38 -4.41 12.05 1.51
CA LEU A 38 -4.55 10.80 0.76
C LEU A 38 -3.32 9.91 0.92
N GLU A 39 -2.12 10.47 0.76
CA GLU A 39 -0.85 9.73 0.94
C GLU A 39 -0.74 9.17 2.35
N SER A 40 -0.95 10.03 3.36
CA SER A 40 -0.95 9.62 4.77
C SER A 40 -2.01 8.55 5.04
N TYR A 41 -3.21 8.68 4.48
CA TYR A 41 -4.28 7.71 4.66
C TYR A 41 -3.94 6.33 4.06
N VAL A 42 -3.42 6.28 2.84
CA VAL A 42 -3.01 5.03 2.18
C VAL A 42 -1.86 4.35 2.92
N GLN A 43 -0.86 5.13 3.34
CA GLN A 43 0.34 4.63 3.99
C GLN A 43 0.07 4.14 5.42
N THR A 44 -0.72 4.90 6.18
CA THR A 44 -1.00 4.62 7.59
C THR A 44 -2.02 3.48 7.77
N SER A 45 -2.84 3.18 6.76
CA SER A 45 -3.87 2.14 6.85
C SER A 45 -3.36 0.76 7.30
N GLU A 46 -2.18 0.38 6.83
CA GLU A 46 -1.53 -0.87 7.21
C GLU A 46 -0.93 -0.78 8.63
N GLU A 47 -0.24 0.33 8.90
CA GLU A 47 0.46 0.54 10.17
C GLU A 47 -0.54 0.64 11.33
N PHE A 48 -1.75 1.14 11.08
CA PHE A 48 -2.86 1.17 12.03
C PHE A 48 -3.22 -0.23 12.54
N ALA A 49 -3.44 -1.20 11.64
CA ALA A 49 -3.81 -2.56 12.04
C ALA A 49 -2.67 -3.23 12.82
N LYS A 50 -1.43 -3.06 12.36
CA LYS A 50 -0.23 -3.55 13.02
C LYS A 50 -0.08 -2.98 14.43
N LEU A 51 -0.13 -1.67 14.58
CA LEU A 51 0.04 -1.00 15.87
C LEU A 51 -1.11 -1.33 16.82
N SER A 52 -2.35 -1.39 16.32
CA SER A 52 -3.50 -1.81 17.12
C SER A 52 -3.28 -3.21 17.72
N GLY A 53 -2.77 -4.16 16.92
CA GLY A 53 -2.42 -5.49 17.40
C GLY A 53 -1.33 -5.48 18.48
N ILE A 54 -0.27 -4.70 18.28
CA ILE A 54 0.83 -4.57 19.26
C ILE A 54 0.32 -3.96 20.58
N VAL A 55 -0.49 -2.91 20.52
CA VAL A 55 -1.07 -2.26 21.70
C VAL A 55 -1.98 -3.23 22.46
N CYS A 56 -2.84 -3.98 21.76
CA CYS A 56 -3.67 -5.01 22.40
C CYS A 56 -2.84 -6.07 23.12
N LEU A 57 -1.72 -6.51 22.50
CA LEU A 57 -0.81 -7.49 23.12
C LEU A 57 -0.06 -6.90 24.31
N ALA A 58 0.34 -5.63 24.26
CA ALA A 58 1.13 -4.97 25.29
C ALA A 58 0.41 -4.82 26.65
N VAL A 59 -0.92 -4.89 26.67
CA VAL A 59 -1.72 -4.84 27.92
C VAL A 59 -1.62 -6.16 28.71
N LEU A 60 -1.26 -7.26 28.05
CA LEU A 60 -1.13 -8.56 28.71
C LEU A 60 0.15 -8.62 29.56
N PRO A 61 0.15 -9.33 30.70
CA PRO A 61 1.35 -9.52 31.49
C PRO A 61 2.41 -10.28 30.68
N MET A 62 3.69 -10.03 30.97
CA MET A 62 4.86 -10.64 30.33
C MET A 62 5.11 -10.30 28.84
N THR A 63 4.12 -9.79 28.10
CA THR A 63 4.29 -9.50 26.66
C THR A 63 5.17 -8.28 26.39
N VAL A 64 5.24 -7.32 27.31
CA VAL A 64 6.10 -6.13 27.19
C VAL A 64 7.58 -6.49 27.04
N TYR A 65 8.05 -7.55 27.70
CA TYR A 65 9.43 -8.04 27.56
C TYR A 65 9.65 -8.69 26.19
N VAL A 66 8.68 -9.47 25.71
CA VAL A 66 8.72 -10.08 24.38
C VAL A 66 8.72 -9.00 23.29
N ILE A 67 7.89 -7.96 23.44
CA ILE A 67 7.85 -6.82 22.52
C ILE A 67 9.19 -6.06 22.56
N GLY A 68 9.74 -5.80 23.75
CA GLY A 68 11.04 -5.14 23.91
C GLY A 68 12.17 -5.91 23.22
N PHE A 69 12.23 -7.23 23.41
CA PHE A 69 13.15 -8.11 22.69
C PHE A 69 12.93 -8.03 21.18
N ALA A 70 11.68 -8.11 20.72
CA ALA A 70 11.37 -8.09 19.31
C ALA A 70 11.65 -6.73 18.62
N ILE A 71 11.62 -5.61 19.35
CA ILE A 71 12.05 -4.30 18.83
C ILE A 71 13.53 -4.32 18.44
N LEU A 72 14.38 -4.95 19.25
CA LEU A 72 15.83 -5.00 19.03
C LEU A 72 16.22 -5.95 17.90
N PHE A 73 15.63 -7.15 17.87
CA PHE A 73 16.02 -8.20 16.93
C PHE A 73 15.18 -8.26 15.66
N PHE A 74 13.94 -7.76 15.69
CA PHE A 74 12.99 -7.82 14.57
C PHE A 74 12.34 -6.45 14.26
N PRO A 75 13.14 -5.39 14.02
CA PRO A 75 12.63 -4.02 13.83
C PRO A 75 11.64 -3.92 12.68
N ARG A 76 11.83 -4.67 11.59
CA ARG A 76 10.90 -4.70 10.44
C ARG A 76 9.51 -5.23 10.83
N ILE A 77 9.44 -6.19 11.76
CA ILE A 77 8.20 -6.84 12.18
C ILE A 77 7.47 -6.00 13.22
N ILE A 78 8.17 -5.35 14.15
CA ILE A 78 7.52 -4.62 15.24
C ILE A 78 7.36 -3.13 14.95
N LEU A 79 8.39 -2.46 14.42
CA LEU A 79 8.37 -1.02 14.24
C LEU A 79 7.60 -0.59 12.99
N THR A 80 6.97 0.58 13.05
CA THR A 80 6.41 1.28 11.88
C THR A 80 7.49 2.12 11.19
N ARG A 81 7.23 2.61 9.98
CA ARG A 81 8.16 3.45 9.20
C ARG A 81 8.70 4.67 9.96
N HIS A 82 7.95 5.18 10.93
CA HIS A 82 8.32 6.33 11.77
C HIS A 82 9.61 6.13 12.56
N PHE A 83 10.01 4.88 12.82
CA PHE A 83 11.20 4.54 13.60
C PHE A 83 12.34 3.99 12.74
N TRP A 84 12.12 3.83 11.44
CA TRP A 84 13.13 3.35 10.50
C TRP A 84 13.95 4.53 9.97
N SER A 85 15.25 4.32 9.80
CA SER A 85 16.08 5.24 9.02
C SER A 85 15.67 5.23 7.53
N ASN A 86 16.12 6.21 6.76
CA ASN A 86 15.80 6.28 5.33
C ASN A 86 16.30 5.04 4.55
N GLU A 87 17.50 4.55 4.88
CA GLU A 87 18.04 3.31 4.31
C GLU A 87 17.19 2.09 4.69
N GLN A 88 16.80 1.99 5.97
CA GLN A 88 15.92 0.91 6.42
C GLN A 88 14.56 0.96 5.73
N ARG A 89 13.99 2.15 5.48
CA ARG A 89 12.72 2.27 4.75
C ARG A 89 12.83 1.70 3.34
N LYS A 90 13.87 2.10 2.60
CA LYS A 90 14.16 1.60 1.26
C LYS A 90 14.31 0.08 1.26
N GLU A 91 15.16 -0.46 2.14
CA GLU A 91 15.42 -1.89 2.22
C GLU A 91 14.17 -2.69 2.62
N PHE A 92 13.45 -2.24 3.65
CA PHE A 92 12.30 -2.98 4.18
C PHE A 92 11.09 -2.95 3.23
N TRP A 93 10.89 -1.85 2.51
CA TRP A 93 9.86 -1.77 1.46
C TRP A 93 10.21 -2.68 0.29
N ALA A 94 11.44 -2.63 -0.25
CA ALA A 94 11.88 -3.53 -1.32
C ALA A 94 11.75 -5.00 -0.91
N HIS A 95 12.27 -5.37 0.26
CA HIS A 95 12.15 -6.72 0.80
C HIS A 95 10.67 -7.14 0.95
N SER A 96 9.80 -6.24 1.40
CA SER A 96 8.37 -6.55 1.50
C SER A 96 7.76 -6.88 0.15
N LEU A 97 8.05 -6.08 -0.87
CA LEU A 97 7.52 -6.29 -2.21
C LEU A 97 7.98 -7.62 -2.79
N LYS A 98 9.27 -7.94 -2.63
CA LYS A 98 9.86 -9.21 -3.06
C LYS A 98 9.20 -10.42 -2.42
N VAL A 99 9.09 -10.41 -1.08
CA VAL A 99 8.49 -11.54 -0.34
C VAL A 99 7.00 -11.69 -0.65
N SER A 100 6.27 -10.57 -0.78
CA SER A 100 4.86 -10.59 -1.16
C SER A 100 4.68 -11.17 -2.56
N ALA A 101 5.51 -10.76 -3.53
CA ALA A 101 5.47 -11.27 -4.88
C ALA A 101 5.73 -12.78 -4.92
N ALA A 102 6.80 -13.24 -4.28
CA ALA A 102 7.18 -14.65 -4.23
C ALA A 102 6.09 -15.55 -3.63
N ARG A 103 5.30 -15.05 -2.66
CA ARG A 103 4.27 -15.85 -1.97
C ARG A 103 2.90 -15.84 -2.65
N HIS A 104 2.56 -14.75 -3.33
CA HIS A 104 1.16 -14.50 -3.70
C HIS A 104 0.93 -14.33 -5.20
N TYR A 105 1.93 -13.92 -5.99
CA TYR A 105 1.71 -13.60 -7.41
C TYR A 105 1.33 -14.83 -8.22
N GLN A 106 2.06 -15.94 -8.06
CA GLN A 106 1.82 -17.16 -8.83
C GLN A 106 0.39 -17.73 -8.59
N PRO A 107 -0.09 -17.90 -7.34
CA PRO A 107 -1.46 -18.34 -7.11
C PRO A 107 -2.54 -17.36 -7.59
N ILE A 108 -2.26 -16.05 -7.59
CA ILE A 108 -3.18 -15.05 -8.15
C ILE A 108 -3.26 -15.20 -9.66
N LEU A 109 -2.11 -15.34 -10.32
CA LEU A 109 -2.02 -15.54 -11.76
C LEU A 109 -2.78 -16.78 -12.22
N GLU A 110 -2.62 -17.90 -11.51
CA GLU A 110 -3.32 -19.15 -11.84
C GLU A 110 -4.85 -18.98 -11.76
N ASN A 111 -5.35 -18.35 -10.69
CA ASN A 111 -6.77 -18.04 -10.55
C ASN A 111 -7.28 -17.06 -11.62
N LEU A 112 -6.47 -16.08 -12.01
CA LEU A 112 -6.80 -15.15 -13.09
C LEU A 112 -6.92 -15.87 -14.43
N LYS A 113 -5.99 -16.78 -14.77
CA LYS A 113 -6.03 -17.59 -16.00
C LYS A 113 -7.23 -18.54 -16.05
N VAL A 114 -7.62 -19.11 -14.92
CA VAL A 114 -8.84 -19.94 -14.83
C VAL A 114 -10.08 -19.10 -15.09
N SER A 115 -10.14 -17.88 -14.55
CA SER A 115 -11.30 -17.00 -14.66
C SER A 115 -11.34 -16.25 -16.00
N ASN A 116 -10.19 -16.05 -16.65
CA ASN A 116 -10.04 -15.28 -17.89
C ASN A 116 -8.97 -15.95 -18.77
N LYS A 117 -9.41 -16.80 -19.71
CA LYS A 117 -8.52 -17.66 -20.51
C LYS A 117 -7.61 -16.90 -21.47
N ASP A 118 -7.96 -15.66 -21.82
CA ASP A 118 -7.27 -14.87 -22.85
C ASP A 118 -6.27 -13.84 -22.29
N ILE A 119 -5.98 -13.87 -20.98
CA ILE A 119 -5.06 -12.92 -20.36
C ILE A 119 -3.61 -13.41 -20.43
N THR A 120 -2.76 -12.66 -21.14
CA THR A 120 -1.31 -12.88 -21.21
C THR A 120 -0.58 -12.03 -20.18
N ILE A 121 -0.13 -12.62 -19.06
CA ILE A 121 0.70 -11.97 -18.03
C ILE A 121 2.12 -12.60 -18.05
N PRO A 122 3.21 -11.82 -17.93
CA PRO A 122 3.26 -10.36 -17.70
C PRO A 122 2.78 -9.54 -18.90
N THR A 123 2.05 -8.46 -18.61
CA THR A 123 1.52 -7.50 -19.59
C THR A 123 2.09 -6.12 -19.31
N GLU A 124 2.41 -5.36 -20.35
CA GLU A 124 2.75 -3.95 -20.22
C GLU A 124 1.53 -3.12 -19.76
N PHE A 125 1.80 -2.05 -19.01
CA PHE A 125 0.73 -1.19 -18.47
C PHE A 125 -0.17 -0.57 -19.54
N VAL A 126 0.37 -0.29 -20.73
CA VAL A 126 -0.36 0.32 -21.86
C VAL A 126 -1.54 -0.55 -22.33
N ASN A 127 -1.41 -1.87 -22.18
CA ASN A 127 -2.41 -2.83 -22.65
C ASN A 127 -3.46 -3.16 -21.57
N LEU A 128 -3.37 -2.58 -20.36
CA LEU A 128 -4.30 -2.87 -19.26
C LEU A 128 -5.75 -2.48 -19.56
N LYS A 129 -5.97 -1.48 -20.42
CA LYS A 129 -7.31 -1.04 -20.84
C LYS A 129 -8.09 -2.12 -21.59
N ASP A 130 -7.38 -3.02 -22.27
CA ASP A 130 -7.95 -4.06 -23.11
C ASP A 130 -8.17 -5.36 -22.31
N VAL A 131 -7.66 -5.42 -21.07
CA VAL A 131 -7.81 -6.57 -20.18
C VAL A 131 -9.18 -6.51 -19.51
N LYS A 132 -10.07 -7.42 -19.90
CA LYS A 132 -11.35 -7.64 -19.21
C LYS A 132 -11.13 -8.62 -18.06
N ILE A 133 -11.52 -8.21 -16.86
CA ILE A 133 -11.43 -9.04 -15.64
C ILE A 133 -12.82 -9.10 -15.01
N ALA A 134 -13.21 -10.28 -14.55
CA ALA A 134 -14.42 -10.45 -13.74
C ALA A 134 -14.43 -9.54 -12.50
N PRO A 135 -15.60 -9.13 -11.98
CA PRO A 135 -15.71 -8.42 -10.71
C PRO A 135 -15.06 -9.17 -9.55
N LEU A 136 -14.49 -8.43 -8.58
CA LEU A 136 -13.85 -9.02 -7.38
C LEU A 136 -14.74 -9.99 -6.60
N ILE A 137 -16.06 -9.81 -6.63
CA ILE A 137 -17.00 -10.67 -5.92
C ILE A 137 -17.14 -12.08 -6.52
N GLU A 138 -16.77 -12.25 -7.79
CA GLU A 138 -16.83 -13.54 -8.49
C GLU A 138 -15.60 -14.41 -8.22
N PHE A 139 -14.52 -13.84 -7.67
CA PHE A 139 -13.31 -14.59 -7.36
C PHE A 139 -13.46 -15.44 -6.09
N PRO A 140 -12.78 -16.60 -6.03
CA PRO A 140 -12.71 -17.41 -4.82
C PRO A 140 -12.19 -16.60 -3.61
N TYR A 141 -12.72 -16.86 -2.42
CA TYR A 141 -12.29 -16.14 -1.21
C TYR A 141 -10.78 -16.25 -0.95
N SER A 142 -10.16 -17.39 -1.28
CA SER A 142 -8.70 -17.58 -1.19
C SER A 142 -7.91 -16.61 -2.07
N HIS A 143 -8.43 -16.27 -3.26
CA HIS A 143 -7.85 -15.27 -4.15
C HIS A 143 -7.94 -13.87 -3.52
N ILE A 144 -9.11 -13.55 -2.98
CA ILE A 144 -9.37 -12.27 -2.32
C ILE A 144 -8.49 -12.07 -1.09
N VAL A 145 -8.28 -13.10 -0.27
CA VAL A 145 -7.33 -13.05 0.85
C VAL A 145 -5.92 -12.75 0.35
N ARG A 146 -5.46 -13.39 -0.73
CA ARG A 146 -4.12 -13.13 -1.29
C ARG A 146 -3.98 -11.70 -1.81
N LEU A 147 -5.00 -11.16 -2.47
CA LEU A 147 -5.03 -9.74 -2.86
C LEU A 147 -4.96 -8.83 -1.63
N CYS A 148 -5.72 -9.13 -0.57
CA CYS A 148 -5.60 -8.41 0.70
C CYS A 148 -4.18 -8.46 1.27
N MET A 149 -3.51 -9.62 1.25
CA MET A 149 -2.14 -9.76 1.74
C MET A 149 -1.13 -8.95 0.92
N ILE A 150 -1.24 -8.95 -0.42
CA ILE A 150 -0.38 -8.13 -1.29
C ILE A 150 -0.60 -6.65 -1.02
N HIS A 151 -1.85 -6.20 -1.00
CA HIS A 151 -2.16 -4.79 -0.79
C HIS A 151 -2.09 -4.38 0.69
N ARG A 152 -1.70 -5.30 1.59
CA ARG A 152 -1.63 -5.13 3.05
C ARG A 152 -2.92 -4.54 3.63
N CYS A 153 -4.05 -5.02 3.11
CA CYS A 153 -5.38 -4.78 3.64
C CYS A 153 -5.78 -5.92 4.57
N PHE A 154 -6.51 -5.62 5.63
CA PHE A 154 -7.00 -6.67 6.52
C PHE A 154 -8.19 -7.39 5.87
N PRO A 155 -8.22 -8.75 5.86
CA PRO A 155 -9.06 -9.56 4.97
C PRO A 155 -10.56 -9.59 5.29
N VAL A 156 -11.03 -8.87 6.31
CA VAL A 156 -12.45 -8.85 6.69
C VAL A 156 -12.89 -7.42 7.03
N PRO A 157 -13.86 -6.82 6.30
CA PRO A 157 -14.43 -7.27 5.02
C PRO A 157 -13.45 -7.03 3.86
N SER A 158 -13.06 -8.08 3.12
CA SER A 158 -11.98 -8.02 2.13
C SER A 158 -12.30 -7.20 0.88
N VAL A 159 -13.38 -7.54 0.16
CA VAL A 159 -13.70 -6.92 -1.15
C VAL A 159 -13.91 -5.42 -1.02
N LYS A 160 -14.72 -4.98 -0.04
CA LYS A 160 -14.97 -3.55 0.22
C LYS A 160 -13.69 -2.79 0.55
N ARG A 161 -12.75 -3.39 1.28
CA ARG A 161 -11.47 -2.75 1.64
C ARG A 161 -10.52 -2.67 0.47
N LEU A 162 -10.47 -3.70 -0.38
CA LEU A 162 -9.71 -3.67 -1.63
C LEU A 162 -10.24 -2.59 -2.57
N ALA A 163 -11.56 -2.55 -2.77
CA ALA A 163 -12.23 -1.53 -3.58
C ALA A 163 -11.95 -0.12 -3.04
N HIS A 164 -12.18 0.12 -1.75
CA HIS A 164 -11.89 1.40 -1.10
C HIS A 164 -10.42 1.81 -1.26
N ARG A 165 -9.49 0.87 -1.07
CA ARG A 165 -8.06 1.17 -1.28
C ARG A 165 -7.76 1.52 -2.73
N ALA A 166 -8.36 0.83 -3.69
CA ALA A 166 -8.20 1.11 -5.11
C ALA A 166 -8.75 2.51 -5.46
N GLU A 167 -9.92 2.88 -4.93
CA GLU A 167 -10.51 4.22 -5.12
C GLU A 167 -9.59 5.33 -4.59
N VAL A 168 -9.06 5.17 -3.37
CA VAL A 168 -8.12 6.13 -2.80
C VAL A 168 -6.85 6.25 -3.64
N LEU A 169 -6.31 5.12 -4.13
CA LEU A 169 -5.14 5.13 -5.00
C LEU A 169 -5.44 5.78 -6.36
N ARG A 170 -6.61 5.55 -6.94
CA ARG A 170 -7.04 6.19 -8.20
C ARG A 170 -7.18 7.71 -8.04
N GLU A 171 -7.73 8.16 -6.93
CA GLU A 171 -7.83 9.60 -6.63
C GLU A 171 -6.44 10.22 -6.40
N LEU A 172 -5.52 9.50 -5.77
CA LEU A 172 -4.13 9.95 -5.68
C LEU A 172 -3.44 9.97 -7.05
N ASP A 173 -3.63 8.92 -7.85
CA ASP A 173 -3.06 8.79 -9.20
C ASP A 173 -3.57 9.89 -10.14
N SER A 174 -4.86 10.25 -10.07
CA SER A 174 -5.45 11.31 -10.90
C SER A 174 -4.82 12.68 -10.63
N ARG A 175 -4.52 12.98 -9.36
CA ARG A 175 -3.86 14.22 -8.94
C ARG A 175 -2.40 14.25 -9.36
N GLN A 176 -1.66 13.18 -9.06
CA GLN A 176 -0.25 13.09 -9.44
C GLN A 176 -0.04 13.08 -10.95
N LEU A 177 -1.02 12.58 -11.72
CA LEU A 177 -0.98 12.65 -13.17
C LEU A 177 -1.15 14.09 -13.70
N ASN A 178 -1.96 14.93 -13.05
CA ASN A 178 -2.06 16.35 -13.41
C ASN A 178 -0.73 17.08 -13.19
N ASP A 179 0.01 16.65 -12.16
CA ASP A 179 1.32 17.20 -11.80
C ASP A 179 2.47 16.25 -12.16
N LEU A 180 2.40 15.58 -13.33
CA LEU A 180 3.34 14.52 -13.70
C LEU A 180 4.81 14.95 -13.68
N HIS A 181 5.10 16.22 -13.96
CA HIS A 181 6.44 16.79 -13.91
C HIS A 181 7.05 16.77 -12.49
N LEU A 182 6.23 16.84 -11.43
CA LEU A 182 6.69 16.77 -10.05
C LEU A 182 7.24 15.39 -9.69
N VAL A 183 6.95 14.35 -10.49
CA VAL A 183 7.57 13.03 -10.32
C VAL A 183 9.09 13.11 -10.51
N ASP A 184 9.60 14.04 -11.32
CA ASP A 184 11.04 14.23 -11.50
C ASP A 184 11.69 14.95 -10.31
N GLU A 185 10.91 15.73 -9.57
CA GLU A 185 11.36 16.52 -8.43
C GLU A 185 11.27 15.74 -7.09
N MET A 186 10.55 14.61 -7.06
CA MET A 186 10.43 13.79 -5.86
C MET A 186 11.79 13.40 -5.30
N ASP A 187 11.94 13.52 -3.98
CA ASP A 187 13.08 12.92 -3.31
C ASP A 187 13.01 11.38 -3.38
N ASP A 188 14.15 10.74 -3.09
CA ASP A 188 14.26 9.28 -3.10
C ASP A 188 13.19 8.60 -2.22
N GLN A 189 12.93 9.14 -1.02
CA GLN A 189 12.00 8.54 -0.08
C GLN A 189 10.55 8.64 -0.57
N GLN A 190 10.16 9.78 -1.13
CA GLN A 190 8.87 9.98 -1.78
C GLN A 190 8.70 9.00 -2.93
N LEU A 191 9.71 8.88 -3.80
CA LEU A 191 9.67 7.95 -4.94
C LEU A 191 9.49 6.50 -4.47
N TYR A 192 10.29 6.02 -3.52
CA TYR A 192 10.15 4.66 -2.98
C TYR A 192 8.79 4.45 -2.32
N MET A 193 8.25 5.46 -1.62
CA MET A 193 6.92 5.39 -1.04
C MET A 193 5.85 5.22 -2.13
N HIS A 194 5.85 6.07 -3.17
CA HIS A 194 4.84 6.02 -4.24
C HIS A 194 4.85 4.67 -4.97
N LEU A 195 6.03 4.12 -5.22
CA LEU A 195 6.18 2.78 -5.78
C LEU A 195 5.67 1.71 -4.81
N PHE A 196 5.99 1.83 -3.53
CA PHE A 196 5.62 0.87 -2.50
C PHE A 196 4.11 0.78 -2.25
N ILE A 197 3.40 1.92 -2.15
CA ILE A 197 1.96 1.94 -1.88
C ILE A 197 1.14 1.33 -3.03
N ARG A 198 1.66 1.42 -4.25
CA ARG A 198 1.12 0.84 -5.50
C ARG A 198 1.58 -0.59 -5.77
N ARG A 199 2.51 -1.12 -4.97
CA ARG A 199 3.11 -2.46 -5.13
C ARG A 199 3.90 -2.64 -6.44
N LEU A 200 4.47 -1.56 -6.96
CA LEU A 200 5.32 -1.58 -8.15
C LEU A 200 6.69 -2.16 -7.78
N GLN A 201 7.17 -3.14 -8.54
CA GLN A 201 8.47 -3.77 -8.30
C GLN A 201 9.60 -2.90 -8.87
N TYR A 202 10.53 -2.51 -8.00
CA TYR A 202 11.64 -1.64 -8.35
C TYR A 202 13.02 -2.16 -7.92
N GLU A 203 13.09 -3.40 -7.41
CA GLU A 203 14.37 -4.03 -7.06
C GLU A 203 15.27 -4.11 -8.31
N GLY A 204 16.51 -3.63 -8.19
CA GLY A 204 17.48 -3.59 -9.28
C GLY A 204 17.33 -2.45 -10.29
N LYS A 205 16.34 -1.55 -10.13
CA LYS A 205 16.16 -0.38 -11.00
C LYS A 205 16.98 0.82 -10.52
N THR A 206 17.48 1.61 -11.46
CA THR A 206 18.05 2.94 -11.22
C THR A 206 16.96 3.97 -10.92
N VAL A 207 17.32 5.11 -10.32
CA VAL A 207 16.37 6.19 -10.01
C VAL A 207 15.60 6.69 -11.25
N PRO A 208 16.24 6.93 -12.41
CA PRO A 208 15.52 7.30 -13.63
C PRO A 208 14.50 6.23 -14.06
N GLU A 209 14.87 4.96 -14.04
CA GLU A 209 13.95 3.86 -14.39
C GLU A 209 12.77 3.75 -13.41
N MET A 210 13.00 4.06 -12.13
CA MET A 210 11.94 4.10 -11.11
C MET A 210 10.95 5.25 -11.35
N ARG A 211 11.43 6.42 -11.75
CA ARG A 211 10.58 7.56 -12.11
C ARG A 211 9.75 7.25 -13.35
N GLU A 212 10.37 6.70 -14.39
CA GLU A 212 9.66 6.30 -15.61
C GLU A 212 8.62 5.19 -15.33
N LEU A 213 8.95 4.22 -14.47
CA LEU A 213 7.99 3.21 -14.01
C LEU A 213 6.76 3.85 -13.35
N LEU A 214 6.96 4.84 -12.46
CA LEU A 214 5.86 5.54 -11.81
C LEU A 214 5.03 6.36 -12.80
N LYS A 215 5.67 7.12 -13.70
CA LYS A 215 4.96 7.90 -14.74
C LYS A 215 4.12 7.00 -15.64
N THR A 216 4.67 5.86 -16.07
CA THR A 216 3.96 4.90 -16.93
C THR A 216 2.75 4.30 -16.19
N TRP A 217 2.88 4.02 -14.90
CA TRP A 217 1.75 3.59 -14.07
C TRP A 217 0.66 4.65 -13.98
N LEU A 218 1.03 5.91 -13.68
CA LEU A 218 0.06 7.00 -13.53
C LEU A 218 -0.76 7.20 -14.81
N ILE A 219 -0.11 7.18 -15.98
CA ILE A 219 -0.78 7.26 -17.27
C ILE A 219 -1.75 6.09 -17.47
N ALA A 220 -1.31 4.86 -17.19
CA ALA A 220 -2.12 3.67 -17.39
C ALA A 220 -3.31 3.60 -16.42
N SER A 221 -3.12 4.01 -15.16
CA SER A 221 -4.15 3.95 -14.11
C SER A 221 -5.43 4.72 -14.45
N LYS A 222 -5.32 5.82 -15.21
CA LYS A 222 -6.45 6.64 -15.66
C LYS A 222 -7.37 5.92 -16.65
N VAL A 223 -6.82 4.99 -17.42
CA VAL A 223 -7.55 4.31 -18.50
C VAL A 223 -8.30 3.09 -17.98
N ILE A 224 -7.99 2.63 -16.76
CA ILE A 224 -8.64 1.48 -16.13
C ILE A 224 -10.02 1.93 -15.60
N PRO A 225 -11.13 1.32 -16.07
CA PRO A 225 -12.45 1.67 -15.58
C PRO A 225 -12.59 1.40 -14.06
N PRO A 226 -13.50 2.12 -13.39
CA PRO A 226 -13.74 1.97 -11.96
C PRO A 226 -14.14 0.55 -11.56
#